data_AF-A0AAE7J9R8-F1
#
_entry.id   AF-A0AAE7J9R8-F1
#
_cell.length_a   1.000
_cell.length_b   1.000
_cell.length_c   1.000
_cell.angle_alpha   90.00
_cell.angle_beta   90.00
_cell.angle_gamma   90.00
#
_symmetry.space_group_name_H-M   'P 1'
#
loop_
_entity.id
_entity.type
_entity.pdbx_description
1 polymer ?
#
loop_
_entity_poly.entity_id
_entity_poly.type
_entity_poly.pdbx_seq_one_letter_code
_entity_poly.pdbx_strand_id
1 'polypeptide(L)'
;MTDNSAHPGVFLLGVGAQKAGTSWLHQQLHSRPDADFGVLKEYHVYDARTVPELARFRRLDVDIRRPGSWIQPRSWLRQWFIRKPQRYVDYFSWLLQRPRLRSGPVRLTGDITPAYALLSAATLGEIRAAFAQRGIPVRPVFLMRDPIERLISSQRMKLRKQGRRDAASEVAALRQRVAKGRGLRSDYGQTLDALDQAFGLEHCFVGLFETLFTTPTYSELCHFLGIPFQEPAWGEKVNVSATKTVIPDDLLAEMGRQHADDLKRAQQALPNLDLQQLWPTTSRWCNS
;
A
#
# COMPACT_ATOMS: atom_id res chain seq x y z
N MET A 1 4.64 37.70 -19.51
CA MET A 1 5.46 36.96 -18.54
C MET A 1 4.73 35.66 -18.24
N THR A 2 5.06 34.60 -18.97
CA THR A 2 4.48 33.27 -18.73
C THR A 2 5.17 32.68 -17.53
N ASP A 3 4.44 32.57 -16.42
CA ASP A 3 4.82 31.76 -15.27
C ASP A 3 4.94 30.30 -15.73
N ASN A 4 6.16 29.93 -16.13
CA ASN A 4 6.53 28.57 -16.49
C ASN A 4 7.21 27.90 -15.29
N SER A 5 6.67 28.09 -14.08
CA SER A 5 6.98 27.21 -12.96
C SER A 5 6.24 25.89 -13.18
N ALA A 6 6.78 25.05 -14.08
CA ALA A 6 6.28 23.69 -14.29
C ALA A 6 6.22 23.00 -12.92
N HIS A 7 5.01 22.79 -12.41
CA HIS A 7 4.80 22.24 -11.09
C HIS A 7 5.56 20.91 -11.02
N PRO A 8 6.53 20.75 -10.08
CA PRO A 8 7.17 19.46 -9.88
C PRO A 8 6.05 18.47 -9.60
N GLY A 9 6.00 17.37 -10.36
CA GLY A 9 4.97 16.35 -10.21
C GLY A 9 4.87 15.83 -8.77
N VAL A 10 3.88 14.99 -8.48
CA VAL A 10 3.63 14.51 -7.12
C VAL A 10 4.38 13.21 -6.82
N PHE A 11 4.70 13.00 -5.54
CA PHE A 11 5.14 11.71 -5.02
C PHE A 11 3.98 11.00 -4.32
N LEU A 12 3.51 9.89 -4.87
CA LEU A 12 2.53 9.01 -4.23
C LEU A 12 3.22 8.13 -3.19
N LEU A 13 2.78 8.25 -1.93
CA LEU A 13 3.18 7.38 -0.84
C LEU A 13 2.07 6.36 -0.54
N GLY A 14 2.18 5.16 -1.09
CA GLY A 14 1.17 4.12 -0.94
C GLY A 14 1.45 3.29 0.31
N VAL A 15 0.69 3.53 1.38
CA VAL A 15 1.04 2.97 2.69
C VAL A 15 0.45 1.59 2.94
N GLY A 16 -0.67 1.26 2.31
CA GLY A 16 -1.37 0.01 2.63
C GLY A 16 -2.71 -0.12 1.95
N ALA A 17 -3.46 -1.17 2.27
CA ALA A 17 -3.07 -2.33 3.05
C ALA A 17 -2.74 -3.51 2.14
N GLN A 18 -1.95 -4.47 2.65
CA GLN A 18 -1.74 -5.71 1.91
C GLN A 18 -3.10 -6.38 1.67
N LYS A 19 -3.35 -6.80 0.42
CA LYS A 19 -4.63 -7.40 -0.05
C LYS A 19 -5.81 -6.43 -0.20
N ALA A 20 -5.56 -5.11 -0.19
CA ALA A 20 -6.57 -4.07 -0.43
C ALA A 20 -6.44 -3.39 -1.81
N GLY A 21 -5.98 -4.09 -2.85
CA GLY A 21 -5.98 -3.55 -4.22
C GLY A 21 -4.72 -2.77 -4.65
N THR A 22 -3.74 -2.58 -3.77
CA THR A 22 -2.49 -1.85 -4.06
C THR A 22 -1.72 -2.37 -5.28
N SER A 23 -1.80 -3.67 -5.57
CA SER A 23 -1.18 -4.25 -6.78
C SER A 23 -1.89 -3.86 -8.07
N TRP A 24 -3.22 -3.77 -8.06
CA TRP A 24 -3.98 -3.26 -9.21
C TRP A 24 -3.69 -1.78 -9.38
N LEU A 25 -3.73 -1.00 -8.29
CA LEU A 25 -3.45 0.43 -8.33
C LEU A 25 -2.05 0.73 -8.90
N HIS A 26 -1.02 0.03 -8.40
CA HIS A 26 0.33 0.17 -8.94
C HIS A 26 0.37 -0.14 -10.44
N GLN A 27 -0.33 -1.19 -10.88
CA GLN A 27 -0.32 -1.56 -12.29
C GLN A 27 -0.97 -0.48 -13.17
N GLN A 28 -2.12 0.06 -12.75
CA GLN A 28 -2.83 1.12 -13.49
C GLN A 28 -2.03 2.42 -13.53
N LEU A 29 -1.40 2.82 -12.43
CA LEU A 29 -0.62 4.06 -12.40
C LEU A 29 0.73 3.90 -13.11
N HIS A 30 1.38 2.74 -13.02
CA HIS A 30 2.68 2.50 -13.64
C HIS A 30 2.60 2.36 -15.17
N SER A 31 1.45 1.97 -15.72
CA SER A 31 1.25 1.87 -17.18
C SER A 31 1.03 3.23 -17.86
N ARG A 32 0.85 4.31 -17.10
CA ARG A 32 0.54 5.63 -17.66
C ARG A 32 1.77 6.29 -18.30
N PRO A 33 1.60 6.99 -19.43
CA PRO A 33 2.69 7.70 -20.08
C PRO A 33 3.21 8.90 -19.26
N ASP A 34 2.40 9.48 -18.38
CA ASP A 34 2.73 10.61 -17.52
C ASP A 34 3.18 10.20 -16.10
N ALA A 35 3.45 8.91 -15.88
CA ALA A 35 3.94 8.39 -14.61
C ALA A 35 5.27 7.63 -14.76
N ASP A 36 6.00 7.49 -13.65
CA ASP A 36 7.14 6.58 -13.53
C ASP A 36 7.35 6.18 -12.06
N PHE A 37 7.25 4.90 -11.73
CA PHE A 37 7.45 4.38 -10.36
C PHE A 37 8.83 3.73 -10.17
N GLY A 38 9.71 3.88 -11.14
CA GLY A 38 11.04 3.30 -11.17
C GLY A 38 11.03 1.80 -11.44
N VAL A 39 12.07 1.12 -10.97
CA VAL A 39 12.39 -0.27 -11.36
C VAL A 39 11.88 -1.34 -10.39
N LEU A 40 11.40 -0.93 -9.21
CA LEU A 40 10.93 -1.83 -8.17
C LEU A 40 9.43 -1.70 -7.97
N LYS A 41 8.79 -2.85 -7.78
CA LYS A 41 7.51 -2.93 -7.08
C LYS A 41 7.81 -3.17 -5.59
N GLU A 42 7.23 -2.35 -4.72
CA GLU A 42 7.44 -2.33 -3.27
C GLU A 42 8.92 -2.12 -2.88
N TYR A 43 9.33 -0.87 -2.61
CA TYR A 43 10.74 -0.56 -2.33
C TYR A 43 11.19 -1.02 -0.95
N HIS A 44 10.31 -1.09 0.05
CA HIS A 44 10.63 -1.52 1.42
C HIS A 44 11.84 -0.79 2.04
N VAL A 45 11.84 0.55 1.98
CA VAL A 45 12.96 1.36 2.49
C VAL A 45 12.72 1.76 3.94
N TYR A 46 11.64 2.49 4.20
CA TYR A 46 11.40 3.06 5.53
C TYR A 46 10.93 2.01 6.54
N ASP A 47 10.14 1.01 6.13
CA ASP A 47 9.73 -0.10 6.99
C ASP A 47 10.92 -0.96 7.40
N ALA A 48 11.82 -1.27 6.47
CA ALA A 48 13.06 -1.98 6.77
C ALA A 48 13.98 -1.22 7.75
N ARG A 49 13.95 0.12 7.71
CA ARG A 49 14.74 0.99 8.59
C ARG A 49 14.13 1.14 9.98
N THR A 50 12.82 1.26 10.08
CA THR A 50 12.15 1.74 11.30
C THR A 50 11.27 0.71 12.00
N VAL A 51 10.87 -0.36 11.31
CA VAL A 51 10.01 -1.42 11.86
C VAL A 51 10.88 -2.64 12.18
N PRO A 52 11.12 -2.97 13.47
CA PRO A 52 12.01 -4.06 13.88
C PRO A 52 11.66 -5.42 13.26
N GLU A 53 10.37 -5.74 13.15
CA GLU A 53 9.84 -6.99 12.60
C GLU A 53 10.12 -7.14 11.10
N LEU A 54 10.46 -6.05 10.43
CA LEU A 54 10.80 -6.00 9.00
C LEU A 54 12.30 -5.82 8.75
N ALA A 55 13.13 -5.97 9.79
CA ALA A 55 14.59 -5.88 9.69
C ALA A 55 15.20 -6.91 8.72
N ARG A 56 14.50 -8.00 8.38
CA ARG A 56 14.92 -8.95 7.33
C ARG A 56 15.27 -8.27 6.01
N PHE A 57 14.63 -7.14 5.69
CA PHE A 57 14.89 -6.40 4.47
C PHE A 57 16.20 -5.59 4.52
N ARG A 58 16.76 -5.30 5.71
CA ARG A 58 18.06 -4.62 5.87
C ARG A 58 19.21 -5.54 6.26
N ARG A 59 18.93 -6.77 6.69
CA ARG A 59 19.93 -7.79 7.09
C ARG A 59 20.48 -8.60 5.92
N LEU A 60 20.44 -8.06 4.70
CA LEU A 60 21.03 -8.71 3.53
C LEU A 60 22.50 -8.30 3.43
N ASP A 61 23.39 -9.30 3.37
CA ASP A 61 24.82 -9.09 3.13
C ASP A 61 25.05 -8.82 1.63
N VAL A 62 24.98 -7.53 1.29
CA VAL A 62 25.20 -7.04 -0.08
C VAL A 62 26.29 -5.99 -0.01
N ASP A 63 27.43 -6.27 -0.65
CA ASP A 63 28.47 -5.27 -0.86
C ASP A 63 27.97 -4.23 -1.88
N ILE A 64 27.63 -3.04 -1.41
CA ILE A 64 27.14 -1.96 -2.28
C ILE A 64 28.27 -1.40 -3.15
N ARG A 65 29.53 -1.57 -2.76
CA ARG A 65 30.72 -1.07 -3.48
C ARG A 65 31.14 -2.00 -4.62
N ARG A 66 30.73 -3.27 -4.58
CA ARG A 66 30.98 -4.26 -5.63
C ARG A 66 29.64 -4.79 -6.14
N PRO A 67 29.06 -4.22 -7.22
CA PRO A 67 27.91 -4.80 -7.89
C PRO A 67 28.32 -6.09 -8.63
N GLY A 68 28.71 -7.13 -7.87
CA GLY A 68 29.17 -8.40 -8.39
C GLY A 68 28.01 -9.27 -8.87
N SER A 69 27.84 -9.28 -10.19
CA SER A 69 27.34 -10.31 -11.15
C SER A 69 26.26 -11.36 -10.82
N TRP A 70 25.75 -11.52 -9.58
CA TRP A 70 24.66 -12.48 -9.27
C TRP A 70 23.61 -11.97 -8.29
N ILE A 71 23.80 -10.77 -7.73
CA ILE A 71 22.80 -10.12 -6.87
C ILE A 71 21.72 -9.53 -7.77
N GLN A 72 20.46 -9.92 -7.55
CA GLN A 72 19.32 -9.31 -8.24
C GLN A 72 19.43 -7.78 -8.09
N PRO A 73 19.54 -7.00 -9.20
CA PRO A 73 19.76 -5.54 -9.15
C PRO A 73 18.80 -4.79 -8.20
N ARG A 74 17.62 -5.39 -8.00
CA ARG A 74 16.57 -4.96 -7.07
C ARG A 74 17.00 -4.94 -5.61
N SER A 75 17.67 -5.99 -5.14
CA SER A 75 18.12 -6.11 -3.74
C SER A 75 19.24 -5.13 -3.43
N TRP A 76 20.14 -4.89 -4.40
CA TRP A 76 21.21 -3.89 -4.27
C TRP A 76 20.64 -2.47 -4.17
N LEU A 77 19.73 -2.10 -5.07
CA LEU A 77 19.09 -0.77 -5.06
C LEU A 77 18.32 -0.53 -3.75
N ARG A 78 17.59 -1.54 -3.27
CA ARG A 78 16.91 -1.48 -1.96
C ARG A 78 17.91 -1.28 -0.82
N GLN A 79 18.99 -2.05 -0.76
CA GLN A 79 20.02 -1.88 0.28
C GLN A 79 20.66 -0.50 0.25
N TRP A 80 20.81 0.07 -0.94
CA TRP A 80 21.35 1.40 -1.14
C TRP A 80 20.47 2.49 -0.54
N PHE A 81 19.17 2.43 -0.84
CA PHE A 81 18.16 3.33 -0.27
C PHE A 81 17.98 3.14 1.24
N ILE A 82 17.98 1.89 1.72
CA ILE A 82 17.91 1.58 3.16
C ILE A 82 19.09 2.21 3.89
N ARG A 83 20.32 2.18 3.36
CA ARG A 83 21.48 2.78 4.03
C ARG A 83 21.54 4.30 3.86
N LYS A 84 21.08 4.83 2.73
CA LYS A 84 21.07 6.27 2.42
C LYS A 84 19.67 6.70 1.91
N PRO A 85 18.71 6.99 2.81
CA PRO A 85 17.33 7.35 2.42
C PRO A 85 17.25 8.64 1.60
N GLN A 86 18.24 9.53 1.70
CA GLN A 86 18.33 10.69 0.81
C GLN A 86 18.42 10.28 -0.67
N ARG A 87 19.08 9.15 -0.98
CA ARG A 87 19.17 8.62 -2.35
C ARG A 87 17.84 8.09 -2.87
N TYR A 88 16.97 7.64 -1.98
CA TYR A 88 15.60 7.28 -2.35
C TYR A 88 14.83 8.52 -2.80
N VAL A 89 14.94 9.62 -2.06
CA VAL A 89 14.31 10.90 -2.42
C VAL A 89 14.94 11.49 -3.69
N ASP A 90 16.27 11.45 -3.82
CA ASP A 90 16.98 11.86 -5.04
C ASP A 90 16.51 11.08 -6.27
N TYR A 91 16.33 9.77 -6.11
CA TYR A 91 15.89 8.91 -7.20
C TYR A 91 14.50 9.29 -7.69
N PHE A 92 13.53 9.44 -6.79
CA PHE A 92 12.17 9.83 -7.15
C PHE A 92 12.09 11.28 -7.66
N SER A 93 12.88 12.18 -7.11
CA SER A 93 13.03 13.55 -7.62
C SER A 93 13.57 13.56 -9.05
N TRP A 94 14.57 12.72 -9.33
CA TRP A 94 15.12 12.56 -10.68
C TRP A 94 14.11 11.96 -11.64
N LEU A 95 13.30 10.97 -11.23
CA LEU A 95 12.25 10.41 -12.08
C LEU A 95 11.28 11.48 -12.57
N LEU A 96 10.89 12.44 -11.71
CA LEU A 96 10.02 13.56 -12.08
C LEU A 96 10.68 14.54 -13.06
N GLN A 97 11.99 14.77 -12.93
CA GLN A 97 12.70 15.84 -13.64
C GLN A 97 13.43 15.36 -14.90
N ARG A 98 13.61 14.05 -15.08
CA ARG A 98 14.46 13.55 -16.18
C ARG A 98 13.85 13.88 -17.55
N PRO A 99 14.67 14.29 -18.53
CA PRO A 99 14.20 14.48 -19.89
C PRO A 99 13.65 13.18 -20.49
N ARG A 100 12.53 13.28 -21.23
CA ARG A 100 11.97 12.16 -22.01
C ARG A 100 11.86 12.57 -23.47
N LEU A 101 12.54 11.84 -24.37
CA LEU A 101 12.57 12.17 -25.81
C LEU A 101 11.24 11.90 -26.53
N ARG A 102 10.45 10.91 -26.08
CA ARG A 102 9.25 10.43 -26.79
C ARG A 102 7.96 10.56 -25.99
N SER A 103 8.01 11.09 -24.77
CA SER A 103 6.86 11.15 -23.86
C SER A 103 6.82 12.50 -23.17
N GLY A 104 5.62 12.94 -22.80
CA GLY A 104 5.45 14.15 -21.99
C GLY A 104 6.15 14.07 -20.63
N PRO A 105 6.17 15.19 -19.87
CA PRO A 105 6.79 15.23 -18.54
C PRO A 105 6.16 14.20 -17.60
N VAL A 106 6.94 13.69 -16.64
CA VAL A 106 6.40 12.84 -15.58
C VAL A 106 5.67 13.75 -14.59
N ARG A 107 4.40 13.46 -14.33
CA ARG A 107 3.55 14.16 -13.36
C ARG A 107 3.40 13.39 -12.06
N LEU A 108 3.64 12.08 -12.11
CA LEU A 108 3.46 11.17 -10.98
C LEU A 108 4.64 10.21 -10.86
N THR A 109 5.21 10.17 -9.67
CA THR A 109 6.10 9.09 -9.26
C THR A 109 5.66 8.58 -7.90
N GLY A 110 6.22 7.48 -7.40
CA GLY A 110 5.81 7.00 -6.09
C GLY A 110 6.33 5.64 -5.70
N ASP A 111 6.03 5.30 -4.46
CA ASP A 111 6.32 4.01 -3.85
C ASP A 111 5.05 3.49 -3.19
N ILE A 112 4.54 2.39 -3.74
CA ILE A 112 3.39 1.68 -3.19
C ILE A 112 3.94 0.44 -2.49
N THR A 113 4.22 0.59 -1.19
CA THR A 113 4.71 -0.49 -0.32
C THR A 113 3.67 -0.74 0.77
N PRO A 114 2.84 -1.80 0.69
CA PRO A 114 1.74 -2.00 1.64
C PRO A 114 2.17 -2.26 3.10
N ALA A 115 3.47 -2.45 3.34
CA ALA A 115 4.05 -2.57 4.67
C ALA A 115 4.28 -1.21 5.34
N TYR A 116 4.20 -0.10 4.59
CA TYR A 116 4.30 1.25 5.14
C TYR A 116 3.12 1.63 6.04
N ALA A 117 2.07 0.80 6.10
CA ALA A 117 0.99 0.87 7.07
C ALA A 117 1.52 0.83 8.52
N LEU A 118 2.70 0.24 8.72
CA LEU A 118 3.37 0.13 10.02
C LEU A 118 4.28 1.32 10.37
N LEU A 119 4.41 2.30 9.48
CA LEU A 119 5.27 3.45 9.76
C LEU A 119 4.63 4.31 10.85
N SER A 120 5.48 4.81 11.74
CA SER A 120 5.09 5.80 12.74
C SER A 120 4.80 7.16 12.08
N ALA A 121 4.05 8.02 12.77
CA ALA A 121 3.83 9.41 12.35
C ALA A 121 5.16 10.16 12.15
N ALA A 122 6.14 9.92 13.03
CA ALA A 122 7.48 10.51 12.90
C ALA A 122 8.16 10.11 11.59
N THR A 123 8.16 8.82 11.26
CA THR A 123 8.75 8.33 10.00
C THR A 123 8.02 8.84 8.77
N LEU A 124 6.69 8.92 8.82
CA LEU A 124 5.89 9.53 7.74
C LEU A 124 6.23 11.02 7.58
N GLY A 125 6.40 11.74 8.69
CA GLY A 125 6.85 13.13 8.72
C GLY A 125 8.25 13.33 8.14
N GLU A 126 9.19 12.42 8.39
CA GLU A 126 10.53 12.42 7.77
C GLU A 126 10.44 12.31 6.24
N ILE A 127 9.61 11.39 5.72
CA ILE A 127 9.39 11.24 4.27
C ILE A 127 8.84 12.53 3.69
N ARG A 128 7.78 13.08 4.32
CA ARG A 128 7.16 14.35 3.90
C ARG A 128 8.17 15.48 3.83
N ALA A 129 8.95 15.68 4.90
CA ALA A 129 9.94 16.74 4.98
C ALA A 129 11.05 16.59 3.92
N ALA A 130 11.52 15.37 3.67
CA ALA A 130 12.59 15.14 2.70
C ALA A 130 12.16 15.45 1.26
N PHE A 131 10.93 15.10 0.87
CA PHE A 131 10.38 15.49 -0.43
C PHE A 131 10.04 16.98 -0.52
N ALA A 132 9.55 17.59 0.57
CA ALA A 132 9.29 19.02 0.63
C ALA A 132 10.57 19.85 0.39
N GLN A 133 11.73 19.40 0.87
CA GLN A 133 13.03 20.03 0.59
C GLN A 133 13.40 20.02 -0.92
N ARG A 134 12.74 19.18 -1.72
CA ARG A 134 12.87 19.13 -3.19
C ARG A 134 11.72 19.80 -3.93
N GLY A 135 10.84 20.48 -3.20
CA GLY A 135 9.63 21.09 -3.76
C GLY A 135 8.60 20.08 -4.25
N ILE A 136 8.70 18.81 -3.84
CA ILE A 136 7.82 17.73 -4.33
C ILE A 136 6.74 17.47 -3.28
N PRO A 137 5.44 17.66 -3.62
CA PRO A 137 4.36 17.32 -2.70
C PRO A 137 4.22 15.80 -2.55
N VAL A 138 4.06 15.33 -1.31
CA VAL A 138 3.76 13.93 -0.98
C VAL A 138 2.25 13.75 -0.86
N ARG A 139 1.71 12.74 -1.54
CA ARG A 139 0.30 12.38 -1.58
C ARG A 139 0.11 10.98 -0.98
N PRO A 140 -0.24 10.86 0.32
CA PRO A 140 -0.48 9.57 0.95
C PRO A 140 -1.73 8.91 0.40
N VAL A 141 -1.62 7.62 0.07
CA VAL A 141 -2.74 6.79 -0.40
C VAL A 141 -2.82 5.56 0.51
N PHE A 142 -3.95 5.41 1.19
CA PHE A 142 -4.27 4.26 2.02
C PHE A 142 -5.55 3.58 1.54
N LEU A 143 -5.43 2.30 1.19
CA LEU A 143 -6.55 1.47 0.77
C LEU A 143 -6.88 0.45 1.84
N MET A 144 -8.11 0.46 2.33
CA MET A 144 -8.64 -0.56 3.22
C MET A 144 -9.49 -1.57 2.45
N ARG A 145 -9.83 -2.67 3.11
CA ARG A 145 -10.73 -3.72 2.63
C ARG A 145 -11.40 -4.31 3.86
N ASP A 146 -12.55 -4.96 3.71
CA ASP A 146 -13.14 -5.77 4.78
C ASP A 146 -12.04 -6.57 5.53
N PRO A 147 -11.78 -6.25 6.83
CA PRO A 147 -10.65 -6.79 7.57
C PRO A 147 -10.57 -8.32 7.58
N ILE A 148 -11.72 -8.98 7.74
CA ILE A 148 -11.83 -10.45 7.75
C ILE A 148 -11.50 -11.01 6.36
N GLU A 149 -12.13 -10.48 5.30
CA GLU A 149 -11.87 -10.92 3.92
C GLU A 149 -10.41 -10.73 3.51
N ARG A 150 -9.80 -9.62 3.97
CA ARG A 150 -8.39 -9.33 3.75
C ARG A 150 -7.48 -10.35 4.45
N LEU A 151 -7.77 -10.71 5.70
CA LEU A 151 -7.03 -11.73 6.45
C LEU A 151 -7.09 -13.08 5.74
N ILE A 152 -8.28 -13.51 5.33
CA ILE A 152 -8.52 -14.74 4.56
C ILE A 152 -7.72 -14.70 3.26
N SER A 153 -7.83 -13.60 2.49
CA SER A 153 -7.11 -13.44 1.23
C SER A 153 -5.58 -13.47 1.39
N SER A 154 -5.07 -12.97 2.52
CA SER A 154 -3.65 -13.03 2.85
C SER A 154 -3.18 -14.46 3.12
N GLN A 155 -3.95 -15.24 3.88
CA GLN A 155 -3.62 -16.66 4.12
C GLN A 155 -3.71 -17.50 2.84
N ARG A 156 -4.75 -17.29 2.02
CA ARG A 156 -4.87 -17.96 0.71
C ARG A 156 -3.68 -17.66 -0.21
N MET A 157 -3.19 -16.41 -0.23
CA MET A 157 -1.96 -16.07 -0.96
C MET A 157 -0.75 -16.84 -0.43
N LYS A 158 -0.59 -16.96 0.89
CA LYS A 158 0.52 -17.69 1.50
C LYS A 158 0.49 -19.17 1.13
N LEU A 159 -0.67 -19.82 1.25
CA LEU A 159 -0.86 -21.22 0.89
C LEU A 159 -0.60 -21.48 -0.60
N ARG A 160 -1.08 -20.58 -1.47
CA ARG A 160 -0.81 -20.67 -2.91
C ARG A 160 0.69 -20.65 -3.23
N LYS A 161 1.48 -19.84 -2.53
CA LYS A 161 2.95 -19.81 -2.68
C LYS A 161 3.62 -21.11 -2.20
N GLN A 162 2.94 -21.87 -1.36
CA GLN A 162 3.38 -23.19 -0.87
C GLN A 162 2.80 -24.34 -1.71
N GLY A 163 2.07 -24.04 -2.79
CA GLY A 163 1.39 -25.06 -3.61
C GLY A 163 0.14 -25.68 -2.98
N ARG A 164 -0.32 -25.19 -1.82
CA ARG A 164 -1.48 -25.72 -1.09
C ARG A 164 -2.76 -24.95 -1.47
N ARG A 165 -3.83 -25.67 -1.82
CA ARG A 165 -5.10 -25.09 -2.29
C ARG A 165 -6.35 -25.79 -1.77
N ASP A 166 -6.21 -26.80 -0.91
CA ASP A 166 -7.33 -27.54 -0.33
C ASP A 166 -7.96 -26.80 0.87
N ALA A 167 -9.25 -27.04 1.06
CA ALA A 167 -10.05 -26.41 2.11
C ALA A 167 -9.55 -26.72 3.54
N ALA A 168 -9.12 -27.96 3.77
CA ALA A 168 -8.63 -28.38 5.09
C ALA A 168 -7.36 -27.61 5.50
N SER A 169 -6.39 -27.49 4.58
CA SER A 169 -5.19 -26.68 4.77
C SER A 169 -5.49 -25.20 4.99
N GLU A 170 -6.50 -24.67 4.30
CA GLU A 170 -6.94 -23.28 4.45
C GLU A 170 -7.51 -23.02 5.85
N VAL A 171 -8.48 -23.82 6.29
CA VAL A 171 -9.08 -23.70 7.62
C VAL A 171 -8.04 -23.91 8.72
N ALA A 172 -7.19 -24.92 8.60
CA ALA A 172 -6.11 -25.16 9.57
C ALA A 172 -5.13 -23.99 9.67
N ALA A 173 -4.71 -23.43 8.52
CA ALA A 173 -3.82 -22.27 8.50
C ALA A 173 -4.49 -21.00 9.06
N LEU A 174 -5.79 -20.81 8.81
CA LEU A 174 -6.56 -19.71 9.40
C LEU A 174 -6.69 -19.86 10.91
N ARG A 175 -7.02 -21.06 11.42
CA ARG A 175 -7.05 -21.32 12.87
C ARG A 175 -5.72 -21.00 13.54
N GLN A 176 -4.61 -21.48 12.97
CA GLN A 176 -3.26 -21.16 13.46
C GLN A 176 -2.94 -19.66 13.38
N ARG A 177 -3.42 -18.98 12.35
CA ARG A 177 -3.18 -17.54 12.17
C ARG A 177 -3.96 -16.72 13.19
N VAL A 178 -5.22 -17.04 13.41
CA VAL A 178 -6.12 -16.35 14.34
C VAL A 178 -5.73 -16.59 15.78
N ALA A 179 -5.28 -17.81 16.13
CA ALA A 179 -4.77 -18.12 17.47
C ALA A 179 -3.53 -17.30 17.86
N LYS A 180 -2.79 -16.74 16.87
CA LYS A 180 -1.67 -15.81 17.11
C LYS A 180 -2.12 -14.36 17.37
N GLY A 181 -3.43 -14.11 17.41
CA GLY A 181 -4.02 -12.78 17.58
C GLY A 181 -3.88 -11.88 16.35
N ARG A 182 -4.10 -10.59 16.56
CA ARG A 182 -4.05 -9.59 15.49
C ARG A 182 -2.63 -9.51 14.92
N GLY A 183 -2.52 -9.59 13.59
CA GLY A 183 -1.20 -9.59 12.95
C GLY A 183 -0.72 -8.17 12.70
N LEU A 184 0.58 -7.97 12.75
CA LEU A 184 1.26 -6.66 12.63
C LEU A 184 0.60 -5.71 11.60
N ARG A 185 0.38 -6.17 10.36
CA ARG A 185 -0.20 -5.38 9.25
C ARG A 185 -1.73 -5.37 9.18
N SER A 186 -2.39 -5.50 10.32
CA SER A 186 -3.85 -5.61 10.40
C SER A 186 -4.48 -4.54 11.25
N ASP A 187 -3.70 -3.63 11.81
CA ASP A 187 -4.17 -2.51 12.61
C ASP A 187 -4.45 -1.31 11.70
N TYR A 188 -5.71 -1.12 11.31
CA TYR A 188 -6.09 0.06 10.55
C TYR A 188 -6.06 1.32 11.39
N GLY A 189 -6.34 1.21 12.69
CA GLY A 189 -6.32 2.35 13.58
C GLY A 189 -4.93 2.96 13.69
N GLN A 190 -3.91 2.15 13.94
CA GLN A 190 -2.53 2.62 13.97
C GLN A 190 -2.11 3.32 12.67
N THR A 191 -2.50 2.77 11.51
CA THR A 191 -2.17 3.40 10.22
C THR A 191 -2.90 4.74 10.04
N LEU A 192 -4.19 4.78 10.34
CA LEU A 192 -5.01 6.00 10.22
C LEU A 192 -4.52 7.10 11.17
N ASP A 193 -4.21 6.77 12.41
CA ASP A 193 -3.72 7.72 13.40
C ASP A 193 -2.32 8.24 13.04
N ALA A 194 -1.45 7.38 12.50
CA ALA A 194 -0.12 7.79 12.04
C ALA A 194 -0.20 8.73 10.83
N LEU A 195 -1.13 8.47 9.89
CA LEU A 195 -1.40 9.36 8.76
C LEU A 195 -1.96 10.69 9.22
N ASP A 196 -2.94 10.68 10.13
CA ASP A 196 -3.56 11.89 10.67
C ASP A 196 -2.53 12.80 11.35
N GLN A 197 -1.71 12.23 12.24
CA GLN A 197 -0.66 12.97 12.92
C GLN A 197 0.42 13.52 11.98
N ALA A 198 0.76 12.79 10.92
CA ALA A 198 1.84 13.17 10.01
C ALA A 198 1.40 14.13 8.89
N PHE A 199 0.16 14.01 8.42
CA PHE A 199 -0.34 14.71 7.24
C PHE A 199 -1.64 15.47 7.47
N GLY A 200 -2.48 15.07 8.43
CA GLY A 200 -3.92 15.36 8.44
C GLY A 200 -4.66 14.42 7.49
N LEU A 201 -5.73 13.76 7.95
CA LEU A 201 -6.49 12.82 7.11
C LEU A 201 -7.13 13.49 5.88
N GLU A 202 -7.47 14.77 5.96
CA GLU A 202 -7.95 15.60 4.84
C GLU A 202 -6.92 15.78 3.72
N HIS A 203 -5.64 15.54 4.01
CA HIS A 203 -4.54 15.57 3.06
C HIS A 203 -4.14 14.17 2.58
N CYS A 204 -4.89 13.14 2.96
CA CYS A 204 -4.69 11.75 2.55
C CYS A 204 -5.84 11.29 1.65
N PHE A 205 -5.54 10.38 0.73
CA PHE A 205 -6.60 9.60 0.09
C PHE A 205 -6.81 8.31 0.89
N VAL A 206 -7.96 8.19 1.54
CA VAL A 206 -8.38 6.99 2.26
C VAL A 206 -9.51 6.33 1.50
N GLY A 207 -9.23 5.21 0.86
CA GLY A 207 -10.18 4.51 -0.02
C GLY A 207 -10.42 3.06 0.38
N LEU A 208 -11.42 2.44 -0.27
CA LEU A 208 -11.83 1.07 -0.02
C LEU A 208 -11.60 0.21 -1.26
N PHE A 209 -11.17 -1.03 -1.06
CA PHE A 209 -11.06 -2.03 -2.13
C PHE A 209 -12.40 -2.23 -2.84
N GLU A 210 -13.49 -2.16 -2.08
CA GLU A 210 -14.86 -2.39 -2.55
C GLU A 210 -15.32 -1.34 -3.58
N THR A 211 -14.81 -0.11 -3.49
CA THR A 211 -15.18 1.01 -4.39
C THR A 211 -14.07 1.42 -5.34
N LEU A 212 -12.82 0.99 -5.10
CA LEU A 212 -11.62 1.34 -5.89
C LEU A 212 -11.80 1.10 -7.40
N PHE A 213 -12.58 0.09 -7.77
CA PHE A 213 -12.79 -0.33 -9.16
C PHE A 213 -13.98 0.38 -9.84
N THR A 214 -14.32 1.57 -9.36
CA THR A 214 -15.41 2.40 -9.90
C THR A 214 -14.87 3.71 -10.45
N THR A 215 -15.51 4.22 -11.51
CA THR A 215 -15.15 5.50 -12.12
C THR A 215 -15.13 6.66 -11.12
N PRO A 216 -16.12 6.82 -10.21
CA PRO A 216 -16.10 7.93 -9.24
C PRO A 216 -14.87 7.91 -8.33
N THR A 217 -14.57 6.77 -7.69
CA THR A 217 -13.44 6.65 -6.76
C THR A 217 -12.09 6.80 -7.47
N TYR A 218 -11.95 6.25 -8.68
CA TYR A 218 -10.71 6.42 -9.43
C TYR A 218 -10.51 7.85 -9.94
N SER A 219 -11.60 8.54 -10.31
CA SER A 219 -11.56 9.96 -10.69
C SER A 219 -11.13 10.83 -9.51
N GLU A 220 -11.69 10.60 -8.33
CA GLU A 220 -11.28 11.26 -7.09
C GLU A 220 -9.80 11.04 -6.78
N LEU A 221 -9.31 9.80 -6.94
CA LEU A 221 -7.89 9.49 -6.79
C LEU A 221 -7.02 10.24 -7.80
N CYS A 222 -7.41 10.30 -9.08
CA CYS A 222 -6.69 11.07 -10.10
C CYS A 222 -6.64 12.57 -9.73
N HIS A 223 -7.76 13.13 -9.28
CA HIS A 223 -7.83 14.51 -8.81
C HIS A 223 -6.90 14.75 -7.62
N PHE A 224 -6.94 13.88 -6.61
CA PHE A 224 -6.06 13.94 -5.43
C PHE A 224 -4.57 13.88 -5.80
N LEU A 225 -4.21 13.05 -6.79
CA LEU A 225 -2.85 12.92 -7.30
C LEU A 225 -2.46 14.04 -8.28
N GLY A 226 -3.37 14.92 -8.67
CA GLY A 226 -3.09 16.00 -9.64
C GLY A 226 -2.75 15.49 -11.04
N ILE A 227 -3.29 14.32 -11.44
CA ILE A 227 -3.09 13.72 -12.76
C ILE A 227 -4.39 13.74 -13.57
N PRO A 228 -4.33 13.83 -14.91
CA PRO A 228 -5.53 13.74 -15.73
C PRO A 228 -6.16 12.36 -15.59
N PHE A 229 -7.49 12.32 -15.57
CA PHE A 229 -8.23 11.06 -15.65
C PHE A 229 -7.86 10.34 -16.96
N GLN A 230 -7.48 9.07 -16.85
CA GLN A 230 -7.33 8.16 -17.98
C GLN A 230 -8.00 6.86 -17.57
N GLU A 231 -8.90 6.37 -18.40
CA GLU A 231 -9.66 5.15 -18.12
C GLU A 231 -8.71 3.99 -17.76
N PRO A 232 -8.80 3.39 -16.56
CA PRO A 232 -7.98 2.26 -16.19
C PRO A 232 -8.50 0.98 -16.86
N ALA A 233 -7.66 -0.06 -16.90
CA ALA A 233 -8.07 -1.37 -17.38
C ALA A 233 -8.98 -2.07 -16.35
N TRP A 234 -10.27 -1.72 -16.30
CA TRP A 234 -11.23 -2.25 -15.31
C TRP A 234 -11.32 -3.78 -15.29
N GLY A 235 -11.25 -4.42 -16.45
CA GLY A 235 -11.32 -5.87 -16.58
C GLY A 235 -10.09 -6.63 -16.06
N GLU A 236 -9.04 -5.91 -15.66
CA GLU A 236 -7.78 -6.51 -15.27
C GLU A 236 -7.83 -7.14 -13.87
N LYS A 237 -7.88 -8.47 -13.86
CA LYS A 237 -7.93 -9.27 -12.63
C LYS A 237 -6.53 -9.52 -12.06
N VAL A 238 -6.15 -8.73 -11.06
CA VAL A 238 -4.85 -8.88 -10.37
C VAL A 238 -4.96 -9.74 -9.11
N ASN A 239 -4.27 -10.88 -9.07
CA ASN A 239 -4.12 -11.71 -7.87
C ASN A 239 -5.44 -12.24 -7.25
N VAL A 240 -6.41 -12.63 -8.09
CA VAL A 240 -7.70 -13.19 -7.65
C VAL A 240 -7.50 -14.41 -6.74
N SER A 241 -8.29 -14.47 -5.67
CA SER A 241 -8.28 -15.57 -4.72
C SER A 241 -9.30 -16.62 -5.15
N ALA A 242 -8.85 -17.69 -5.80
CA ALA A 242 -9.71 -18.71 -6.41
C ALA A 242 -10.05 -19.87 -5.47
N THR A 243 -10.60 -19.60 -4.28
CA THR A 243 -11.09 -20.68 -3.40
C THR A 243 -12.48 -20.38 -2.87
N LYS A 244 -13.37 -21.37 -2.95
CA LYS A 244 -14.76 -21.35 -2.44
C LYS A 244 -14.88 -21.95 -1.03
N THR A 245 -13.77 -22.04 -0.29
CA THR A 245 -13.77 -22.63 1.05
C THR A 245 -14.73 -21.88 1.96
N VAL A 246 -15.69 -22.61 2.52
CA VAL A 246 -16.58 -22.12 3.57
C VAL A 246 -15.75 -22.02 4.84
N ILE A 247 -15.64 -20.81 5.40
CA ILE A 247 -14.89 -20.59 6.66
C ILE A 247 -15.83 -20.89 7.83
N PRO A 248 -15.41 -21.68 8.82
CA PRO A 248 -16.23 -21.96 10.00
C PRO A 248 -16.65 -20.71 10.77
N ASP A 249 -17.89 -20.69 11.25
CA ASP A 249 -18.49 -19.56 11.97
C ASP A 249 -17.73 -19.21 13.27
N ASP A 250 -17.25 -20.21 14.01
CA ASP A 250 -16.44 -19.99 15.22
C ASP A 250 -15.17 -19.19 14.93
N LEU A 251 -14.56 -19.46 13.77
CA LEU A 251 -13.36 -18.78 13.31
C LEU A 251 -13.67 -17.36 12.81
N LEU A 252 -14.81 -17.17 12.13
CA LEU A 252 -15.27 -15.84 11.69
C LEU A 252 -15.62 -14.94 12.89
N ALA A 253 -16.30 -15.48 13.91
CA ALA A 253 -16.60 -14.77 15.15
C ALA A 253 -15.33 -14.34 15.89
N GLU A 254 -14.32 -15.20 15.97
CA GLU A 254 -13.03 -14.84 16.56
C GLU A 254 -12.31 -13.76 15.75
N MET A 255 -12.31 -13.84 14.41
CA MET A 255 -11.76 -12.77 13.57
C MET A 255 -12.54 -11.45 13.76
N GLY A 256 -13.86 -11.51 13.90
CA GLY A 256 -14.71 -10.36 14.19
C GLY A 256 -14.32 -9.66 15.48
N ARG A 257 -14.15 -10.40 16.58
CA ARG A 257 -13.63 -9.86 17.85
C ARG A 257 -12.27 -9.18 17.69
N GLN A 258 -11.34 -9.80 16.94
CA GLN A 258 -9.99 -9.25 16.73
C GLN A 258 -9.94 -7.99 15.86
N HIS A 259 -11.00 -7.70 15.10
CA HIS A 259 -11.06 -6.60 14.13
C HIS A 259 -12.16 -5.57 14.41
N ALA A 260 -12.85 -5.65 15.56
CA ALA A 260 -13.89 -4.72 15.95
C ALA A 260 -13.38 -3.26 16.04
N ASP A 261 -12.19 -3.05 16.59
CA ASP A 261 -11.57 -1.73 16.68
C ASP A 261 -11.19 -1.17 15.30
N ASP A 262 -10.77 -2.04 14.36
CA ASP A 262 -10.46 -1.63 12.99
C ASP A 262 -11.73 -1.15 12.26
N LEU A 263 -12.86 -1.85 12.46
CA LEU A 263 -14.16 -1.43 11.93
C LEU A 263 -14.56 -0.07 12.50
N LYS A 264 -14.52 0.08 13.82
CA LYS A 264 -14.89 1.34 14.51
C LYS A 264 -14.04 2.51 14.03
N ARG A 265 -12.72 2.31 13.94
CA ARG A 265 -11.81 3.39 13.55
C ARG A 265 -11.93 3.75 12.06
N ALA A 266 -12.22 2.78 11.20
CA ALA A 266 -12.54 3.03 9.80
C ALA A 266 -13.85 3.80 9.64
N GLN A 267 -14.90 3.48 10.42
CA GLN A 267 -16.16 4.25 10.43
C GLN A 267 -15.94 5.71 10.84
N GLN A 268 -15.08 5.95 11.83
CA GLN A 268 -14.70 7.31 12.23
C GLN A 268 -13.92 8.06 11.15
N ALA A 269 -13.04 7.37 10.41
CA ALA A 269 -12.27 7.98 9.32
C ALA A 269 -13.11 8.25 8.07
N LEU A 270 -14.17 7.46 7.84
CA LEU A 270 -15.01 7.51 6.64
C LEU A 270 -16.50 7.57 7.04
N PRO A 271 -16.95 8.63 7.76
CA PRO A 271 -18.30 8.69 8.32
C PRO A 271 -19.41 8.72 7.28
N ASN A 272 -19.09 9.11 6.04
CA ASN A 272 -20.04 9.21 4.94
C ASN A 272 -20.24 7.88 4.17
N LEU A 273 -19.49 6.84 4.49
CA LEU A 273 -19.59 5.54 3.82
C LEU A 273 -20.35 4.55 4.68
N ASP A 274 -21.27 3.82 4.05
CA ASP A 274 -21.95 2.69 4.69
C ASP A 274 -21.03 1.45 4.72
N LEU A 275 -20.19 1.38 5.77
CA LEU A 275 -19.33 0.22 5.99
C LEU A 275 -20.11 -1.06 6.37
N GLN A 276 -21.38 -0.97 6.77
CA GLN A 276 -22.19 -2.17 7.00
C GLN A 276 -22.49 -2.85 5.67
N GLN A 277 -22.82 -2.06 4.65
CA GLN A 277 -23.03 -2.55 3.29
C GLN A 277 -21.71 -2.95 2.62
N LEU A 278 -20.66 -2.14 2.78
CA LEU A 278 -19.39 -2.34 2.07
C LEU A 278 -18.54 -3.46 2.69
N TRP A 279 -18.56 -3.64 4.01
CA TRP A 279 -17.83 -4.70 4.72
C TRP A 279 -18.81 -5.65 5.41
N PRO A 280 -19.59 -6.43 4.66
CA PRO A 280 -20.67 -7.24 5.22
C PRO A 280 -20.14 -8.38 6.10
N THR A 281 -18.95 -8.93 5.81
CA THR A 281 -18.38 -10.02 6.61
C THR A 281 -17.94 -9.49 7.97
N THR A 282 -17.12 -8.44 7.99
CA THR A 282 -16.66 -7.84 9.25
C THR A 282 -17.83 -7.27 10.06
N SER A 283 -18.75 -6.56 9.42
CA SER A 283 -19.91 -5.96 10.11
C SER A 283 -20.83 -7.01 10.74
N ARG A 284 -21.02 -8.17 10.10
CA ARG A 284 -21.78 -9.27 10.69
C ARG A 284 -21.09 -9.82 11.93
N TRP A 285 -19.81 -10.16 11.82
CA TRP A 285 -19.09 -10.92 12.85
C TRP A 285 -18.51 -10.06 13.98
N CYS A 286 -18.44 -8.74 13.83
CA CYS A 286 -18.15 -7.82 14.94
C CYS A 286 -19.38 -7.55 15.83
N ASN A 287 -20.59 -7.72 15.30
CA ASN A 287 -21.86 -7.52 16.02
C ASN A 287 -22.48 -8.84 16.54
N SER A 288 -21.79 -9.97 16.36
CA SER A 288 -22.24 -11.32 16.77
C SER A 288 -21.67 -11.74 18.12
#